data_AF-A0A2E4G0P9-F1
#
_entry.id   AF-A0A2E4G0P9-F1
#
_cell.length_a   1.000
_cell.length_b   1.000
_cell.length_c   1.000
_cell.angle_alpha   90.00
_cell.angle_beta   90.00
_cell.angle_gamma   90.00
#
_symmetry.space_group_name_H-M   'P 1'
#
loop_
_entity.id
_entity.type
_entity.pdbx_description
1 polymer ?
#
loop_
_entity_poly.entity_id
_entity_poly.type
_entity_poly.pdbx_seq_one_letter_code
_entity_poly.pdbx_strand_id
1 'polypeptide(L)' 'MNKSKNFSGHPIIKQVLNFISPKDIYRTAEKHQSDKYTKKFTTYEHLVTMIF' A
#
# COMPACT_ATOMS: atom_id res chain seq x y z
N MET A 1 -12.34 -21.85 -15.32
CA MET A 1 -10.86 -21.98 -15.36
C MET A 1 -10.29 -21.33 -14.10
N ASN A 2 -10.11 -22.14 -13.04
CA ASN A 2 -9.69 -21.66 -11.72
C ASN A 2 -8.17 -21.41 -11.75
N LYS A 3 -7.75 -20.26 -12.30
CA LYS A 3 -6.33 -19.86 -12.27
C LYS A 3 -6.00 -19.42 -10.85
N SER A 4 -5.03 -20.09 -10.24
CA SER A 4 -4.36 -19.65 -9.02
C SER A 4 -4.12 -18.13 -9.04
N LYS A 5 -4.59 -17.41 -8.02
CA LYS A 5 -4.31 -15.96 -7.85
C LYS A 5 -2.85 -15.70 -7.48
N ASN A 6 -2.09 -16.74 -7.16
CA ASN A 6 -0.69 -16.67 -6.76
C ASN A 6 0.17 -16.71 -8.03
N PHE A 7 0.24 -15.58 -8.73
CA PHE A 7 1.11 -15.40 -9.88
C PHE A 7 2.56 -15.19 -9.39
N SER A 8 3.44 -16.14 -9.72
CA SER A 8 4.89 -16.04 -9.56
C SER A 8 5.45 -15.14 -10.67
N GLY A 9 5.81 -13.92 -10.32
CA GLY A 9 6.26 -12.89 -11.28
C GLY A 9 6.00 -11.44 -10.82
N HIS A 10 5.34 -11.26 -9.69
CA HIS A 10 5.21 -9.94 -9.08
C HIS A 10 6.56 -9.43 -8.54
N PRO A 11 6.87 -8.13 -8.69
CA PRO A 11 8.02 -7.52 -8.02
C PRO A 11 8.03 -7.81 -6.52
N ILE A 12 9.21 -8.04 -5.93
CA ILE A 12 9.36 -8.36 -4.49
C ILE A 12 8.68 -7.29 -3.62
N ILE A 13 8.86 -6.01 -3.96
CA ILE A 13 8.21 -4.88 -3.24
C ILE A 13 6.68 -5.03 -3.23
N LYS A 14 6.07 -5.43 -4.35
CA LYS A 14 4.62 -5.66 -4.42
C LYS A 14 4.19 -6.84 -3.54
N GLN A 15 5.02 -7.87 -3.43
CA GLN A 15 4.75 -9.00 -2.54
C GLN A 15 4.80 -8.57 -1.07
N VAL A 16 5.77 -7.71 -0.70
CA VAL A 16 5.87 -7.15 0.66
C VAL A 16 4.65 -6.26 0.97
N LEU A 17 4.26 -5.39 0.04
CA LEU A 17 3.08 -4.54 0.20
C LEU A 17 1.78 -5.33 0.36
N ASN A 18 1.68 -6.55 -0.20
CA ASN A 18 0.49 -7.40 -0.03
C ASN A 18 0.28 -7.88 1.42
N PHE A 19 1.29 -7.81 2.29
CA PHE A 19 1.11 -8.10 3.72
C PHE A 19 0.40 -6.96 4.46
N ILE A 20 0.26 -5.79 3.84
CA ILE A 20 -0.40 -4.63 4.42
C ILE A 20 -1.70 -4.39 3.67
N SER A 21 -2.82 -4.50 4.38
CA SER A 21 -4.13 -4.19 3.82
C SER A 21 -4.22 -2.70 3.46
N PRO A 22 -4.55 -2.32 2.21
CA PRO A 22 -4.74 -0.92 1.83
C PRO A 22 -5.78 -0.21 2.71
N LYS A 23 -6.82 -0.94 3.15
CA LYS A 23 -7.85 -0.40 4.05
C LYS A 23 -7.28 0.06 5.38
N ASP A 24 -6.30 -0.66 5.93
CA ASP A 24 -5.69 -0.28 7.20
C ASP A 24 -4.81 0.97 7.04
N ILE A 25 -4.14 1.12 5.89
CA ILE A 25 -3.36 2.32 5.56
C ILE A 25 -4.30 3.53 5.52
N TYR A 26 -5.34 3.48 4.68
CA TYR A 26 -6.26 4.62 4.50
C TYR A 26 -7.05 4.94 5.77
N ARG A 27 -7.54 3.92 6.49
CA ARG A 27 -8.24 4.12 7.78
C ARG A 27 -7.35 4.78 8.83
N THR A 28 -6.08 4.37 8.89
CA THR A 28 -5.11 4.94 9.84
C THR A 28 -4.76 6.38 9.43
N ALA A 29 -4.51 6.62 8.16
CA ALA A 29 -4.22 7.95 7.63
C ALA A 29 -5.37 8.94 7.89
N GLU A 30 -6.62 8.51 7.71
CA GLU A 30 -7.81 9.30 8.02
C GLU A 30 -7.94 9.57 9.52
N LYS A 31 -7.81 8.52 10.35
CA LYS A 31 -7.90 8.64 11.82
C LYS A 31 -6.90 9.65 12.38
N HIS A 32 -5.68 9.66 11.84
CA HIS A 32 -4.60 10.54 12.28
C HIS A 32 -4.47 11.83 11.45
N GLN A 33 -5.37 12.04 10.48
CA GLN A 33 -5.37 13.20 9.58
C GLN A 33 -4.01 13.39 8.85
N SER A 34 -3.31 12.29 8.57
CA SER A 34 -1.95 12.29 8.02
C SER A 34 -1.87 12.96 6.64
N ASP A 35 -2.94 12.86 5.85
CA ASP A 35 -3.00 13.42 4.49
C ASP A 35 -3.76 14.75 4.41
N LYS A 36 -4.14 15.36 5.55
CA LYS A 36 -5.04 16.53 5.61
C LYS A 36 -4.57 17.74 4.79
N TYR A 37 -3.25 17.98 4.77
CA TYR A 37 -2.64 19.11 4.05
C TYR A 37 -1.83 18.66 2.84
N THR A 38 -1.95 17.39 2.47
CA THR A 38 -1.14 16.76 1.43
C THR A 38 -1.94 16.73 0.13
N LYS A 39 -1.50 17.50 -0.87
CA LYS A 39 -2.15 17.54 -2.19
C LYS A 39 -1.74 16.37 -3.09
N LYS A 40 -0.52 15.87 -2.91
CA LYS A 40 0.12 14.77 -3.65
C LYS A 40 1.08 14.06 -2.70
N PHE A 41 1.43 12.81 -3.00
CA PHE A 41 2.34 12.01 -2.19
C PHE A 41 1.74 11.70 -0.81
N THR A 42 0.68 10.89 -0.80
CA THR A 42 -0.07 10.54 0.42
C THR A 42 0.70 9.54 1.28
N THR A 43 0.14 9.21 2.44
CA THR A 43 0.68 8.22 3.37
C THR A 43 1.01 6.89 2.68
N TYR A 44 0.23 6.48 1.67
CA TYR A 44 0.51 5.28 0.90
C TYR A 44 1.79 5.42 0.04
N GLU A 45 1.95 6.53 -0.68
CA GLU A 45 3.14 6.77 -1.50
C GLU A 45 4.39 6.90 -0.62
N HIS A 46 4.30 7.58 0.52
CA HIS A 46 5.38 7.61 1.51
C HIS A 46 5.79 6.19 1.95
N LEU A 47 4.82 5.33 2.26
CA LEU A 47 5.07 3.94 2.64
C LEU A 47 5.76 3.15 1.53
N VAL A 48 5.28 3.27 0.29
CA VAL A 48 5.89 2.61 -0.88
C VAL A 48 7.32 3.08 -1.09
N THR A 49 7.59 4.38 -0.95
CA THR A 49 8.93 4.96 -1.06
C THR A 49 9.87 4.50 0.06
N MET A 50 9.40 4.33 1.30
CA MET A 50 10.23 3.83 2.40
C MET A 50 10.64 2.36 2.26
N ILE A 51 9.94 1.59 1.42
CA ILE A 51 10.22 0.17 1.16
C ILE A 51 11.20 0.00 -0.03
N PHE A 52 11.45 1.07 -0.79
CA PHE A 52 12.43 1.11 -1.88
C PHE A 52 13.85 1.30 -1.34
#